data_AF-A0A5J4RTE6-F1
#
_entry.id   AF-A0A5J4RTE6-F1
#
_cell.length_a   1.000
_cell.length_b   1.000
_cell.length_c   1.000
_cell.angle_alpha   90.00
_cell.angle_beta   90.00
_cell.angle_gamma   90.00
#
_symmetry.space_group_name_H-M   'P 1'
#
loop_
_entity.id
_entity.type
_entity.pdbx_description
1 polymer ?
#
loop_
_entity_poly.entity_id
_entity_poly.type
_entity_poly.pdbx_seq_one_letter_code
_entity_poly.pdbx_strand_id
1 'polypeptide(L)'
;MELLIYKASAGSGKTFTLTVEYIKHLIRNPHAYRQILAVTFTNKATAEMKERILSQLYGIWTNDKESTPYLNRISEEVNKPKEEISQAAGQALKYIINDYSSFRVETIDTFFQSILRNLTRELELSPNLNIILNNAEVLSDAVDAMIEKLEPDSPTLSWLLDYINEKIAEDKRWNVSNEIKRFGMNIFNEEYMERGERLQRQLKKPDTIKDYRHELNAMMNKALEQMKGFAIQFDGELENYSFATFDFKNKEKGISSYFRKLNDGILDDDIRNKTVEQCLEGEGNWAAKTSPRYEDIRSLAALILMPLLQKAENMRVKNNRIVNSCRLSLQYLNRLQLLANIDEEVRQLNKKENRFFLSDTNALLHSLLKEGDPSFVFEKIGTSIRNVMIDEFQDTRRDETNRSTSGSRTYRGYWSLWS
;
A
#
# COMPACT_ATOMS: atom_id res chain seq x y z
N MET A 1 26.90 8.56 27.91
CA MET A 1 27.82 7.91 26.96
C MET A 1 27.45 8.46 25.59
N GLU A 2 28.32 9.21 24.92
CA GLU A 2 27.97 9.90 23.66
C GLU A 2 28.04 8.93 22.48
N LEU A 3 26.89 8.70 21.84
CA LEU A 3 26.77 7.96 20.60
C LEU A 3 27.07 8.90 19.43
N LEU A 4 28.13 8.64 18.67
CA LEU A 4 28.42 9.38 17.42
C LEU A 4 27.71 8.71 16.24
N ILE A 5 26.75 9.44 15.65
CA ILE A 5 26.04 9.05 14.42
C ILE A 5 26.64 9.85 13.26
N TYR A 6 27.27 9.14 12.32
CA TYR A 6 27.77 9.74 11.08
C TYR A 6 26.72 9.60 9.97
N LYS A 7 26.18 10.73 9.49
CA LYS A 7 25.21 10.80 8.37
C LYS A 7 25.89 11.36 7.13
N ALA A 8 25.76 10.69 5.98
CA ALA A 8 26.32 11.16 4.72
C ALA A 8 25.20 11.41 3.66
N SER A 9 25.09 12.64 3.12
CA SER A 9 24.09 13.11 2.12
C SER A 9 24.66 13.20 0.67
N ALA A 10 23.79 13.01 -0.35
CA ALA A 10 24.16 12.69 -1.75
C ALA A 10 25.11 13.73 -2.37
N GLY A 11 26.17 13.26 -3.05
CA GLY A 11 26.94 14.08 -4.00
C GLY A 11 28.32 14.63 -3.60
N SER A 12 28.93 14.23 -2.47
CA SER A 12 30.22 14.84 -2.05
C SER A 12 31.32 13.87 -1.58
N GLY A 13 31.26 12.58 -1.93
CA GLY A 13 32.25 11.59 -1.48
C GLY A 13 31.89 10.86 -0.17
N LYS A 14 30.60 10.64 0.09
CA LYS A 14 30.09 9.93 1.29
C LYS A 14 30.88 8.69 1.67
N THR A 15 31.10 7.82 0.69
CA THR A 15 31.68 6.51 0.92
C THR A 15 33.17 6.62 1.21
N PHE A 16 33.83 7.65 0.65
CA PHE A 16 35.17 8.04 1.04
C PHE A 16 35.19 8.52 2.50
N THR A 17 34.30 9.46 2.87
CA THR A 17 34.21 9.98 4.25
C THR A 17 33.92 8.89 5.28
N LEU A 18 32.94 8.01 5.03
CA LEU A 18 32.60 6.91 5.93
C LEU A 18 33.78 5.93 6.10
N THR A 19 34.47 5.61 5.01
CA THR A 19 35.67 4.76 5.07
C THR A 19 36.79 5.43 5.85
N VAL A 20 37.02 6.74 5.64
CA VAL A 20 38.00 7.53 6.40
C VAL A 20 37.66 7.52 7.90
N GLU A 21 36.42 7.82 8.28
CA GLU A 21 36.00 7.78 9.69
C GLU A 21 36.17 6.39 10.30
N TYR A 22 35.77 5.34 9.57
CA TYR A 22 35.93 3.96 10.04
C TYR A 22 37.40 3.66 10.33
N ILE A 23 38.28 3.95 9.36
CA ILE A 23 39.72 3.71 9.50
C ILE A 23 40.31 4.57 10.62
N LYS A 24 39.92 5.84 10.78
CA LYS A 24 40.39 6.71 11.87
C LYS A 24 40.17 6.07 13.24
N HIS A 25 39.02 5.44 13.48
CA HIS A 25 38.78 4.72 14.73
C HIS A 25 39.75 3.55 14.92
N LEU A 26 40.05 2.81 13.84
CA LEU A 26 41.02 1.72 13.86
C LEU A 26 42.46 2.20 14.08
N ILE A 27 42.84 3.36 13.55
CA ILE A 27 44.19 3.94 13.77
C ILE A 27 44.37 4.42 15.21
N ARG A 28 43.29 4.88 15.86
CA ARG A 28 43.30 5.24 17.28
C ARG A 28 43.36 4.00 18.17
N ASN A 29 42.61 2.96 17.81
CA ASN A 29 42.61 1.68 18.50
C ASN A 29 42.36 0.54 17.49
N PRO A 30 43.37 -0.28 17.15
CA PRO A 30 43.21 -1.37 16.19
C PRO A 30 42.15 -2.41 16.57
N HIS A 31 41.75 -2.50 17.85
CA HIS A 31 40.67 -3.39 18.30
C HIS A 31 39.26 -2.77 18.18
N ALA A 32 39.15 -1.50 17.77
CA ALA A 32 37.87 -0.79 17.70
C ALA A 32 36.89 -1.39 16.69
N TYR A 33 37.33 -2.22 15.74
CA TYR A 33 36.44 -2.88 14.77
C TYR A 33 35.30 -3.68 15.42
N ARG A 34 35.51 -4.22 16.63
CA ARG A 34 34.47 -4.91 17.42
C ARG A 34 33.41 -3.97 18.01
N GLN A 35 33.72 -2.68 18.06
CA GLN A 35 32.94 -1.63 18.71
C GLN A 35 32.29 -0.68 17.69
N ILE A 36 32.50 -0.92 16.39
CA ILE A 36 31.91 -0.13 15.32
C ILE A 36 30.85 -0.99 14.65
N LEU A 37 29.64 -0.46 14.53
CA LEU A 37 28.58 -1.04 13.72
C LEU A 37 28.38 -0.15 12.50
N ALA A 38 28.64 -0.68 11.31
CA ALA A 38 28.32 -0.01 10.06
C ALA A 38 27.11 -0.69 9.41
N VAL A 39 26.07 0.08 9.12
CA VAL A 39 24.79 -0.41 8.60
C VAL A 39 24.58 0.09 7.17
N THR A 40 24.17 -0.82 6.28
CA THR A 40 23.93 -0.53 4.86
C THR A 40 22.57 -1.05 4.40
N PHE A 41 22.08 -0.58 3.24
CA PHE A 41 20.75 -1.00 2.73
C PHE A 41 20.74 -2.33 2.00
N THR A 42 21.85 -2.72 1.37
CA THR A 42 21.88 -3.91 0.52
C THR A 42 23.10 -4.77 0.84
N ASN A 43 22.96 -6.09 0.63
CA ASN A 43 24.09 -7.02 0.76
C ASN A 43 25.27 -6.62 -0.15
N LYS A 44 24.97 -6.04 -1.32
CA LYS A 44 25.99 -5.52 -2.24
C LYS A 44 26.76 -4.34 -1.63
N ALA A 45 26.05 -3.35 -1.07
CA ALA A 45 26.68 -2.22 -0.37
C ALA A 45 27.47 -2.68 0.87
N THR A 46 26.98 -3.68 1.60
CA THR A 46 27.74 -4.33 2.68
C THR A 46 29.07 -4.89 2.17
N ALA A 47 29.03 -5.68 1.10
CA ALA A 47 30.23 -6.29 0.52
C ALA A 47 31.22 -5.23 0.00
N GLU A 48 30.73 -4.25 -0.75
CA GLU A 48 31.54 -3.13 -1.27
C GLU A 48 32.19 -2.32 -0.14
N MET A 49 31.45 -2.05 0.95
CA MET A 49 32.01 -1.35 2.11
C MET A 49 33.10 -2.16 2.81
N LYS A 50 32.86 -3.47 3.04
CA LYS A 50 33.87 -4.35 3.65
C LYS A 50 35.14 -4.42 2.80
N GLU A 51 34.98 -4.64 1.50
CA GLU A 51 36.08 -4.70 0.54
C GLU A 51 36.86 -3.39 0.53
N ARG A 52 36.17 -2.24 0.51
CA ARG A 52 36.82 -0.93 0.52
C ARG A 52 37.63 -0.72 1.80
N ILE A 53 37.05 -0.95 2.98
CA ILE A 53 37.76 -0.77 4.27
C ILE A 53 39.03 -1.63 4.31
N LEU A 54 38.92 -2.92 3.94
CA LEU A 54 40.06 -3.83 3.93
C LEU A 54 41.13 -3.42 2.92
N SER A 55 40.72 -3.09 1.69
CA SER A 55 41.64 -2.67 0.63
C SER A 55 42.40 -1.40 1.00
N GLN A 56 41.72 -0.42 1.61
CA GLN A 56 42.37 0.81 2.05
C GLN A 56 43.29 0.60 3.25
N LEU A 57 42.92 -0.26 4.22
CA LEU A 57 43.84 -0.65 5.30
C LEU A 57 45.11 -1.31 4.76
N TYR A 58 44.97 -2.21 3.78
CA TYR A 58 46.09 -2.89 3.14
C TYR A 58 46.98 -1.91 2.34
N GLY A 59 46.37 -1.03 1.54
CA GLY A 59 47.11 -0.06 0.75
C GLY A 59 47.81 0.99 1.62
N ILE A 60 47.20 1.43 2.73
CA ILE A 60 47.86 2.31 3.72
C ILE A 60 49.05 1.58 4.38
N TRP A 61 48.90 0.29 4.70
CA TRP A 61 49.98 -0.50 5.31
C TRP A 61 51.14 -0.77 4.35
N THR A 62 50.86 -1.01 3.07
CA THR A 62 51.87 -1.30 2.03
C THR A 62 52.36 -0.06 1.28
N ASN A 63 51.88 1.12 1.66
CA ASN A 63 52.19 2.40 1.03
C ASN A 63 51.84 2.45 -0.46
N ASP A 64 50.67 1.90 -0.81
CA ASP A 64 50.10 1.94 -2.16
C ASP A 64 49.65 3.36 -2.53
N LYS A 65 49.96 3.77 -3.76
CA LYS A 65 49.63 5.09 -4.30
C LYS A 65 48.13 5.35 -4.33
N GLU A 66 47.32 4.32 -4.62
CA GLU A 66 45.86 4.43 -4.67
C GLU A 66 45.24 4.76 -3.30
N SER A 67 45.92 4.45 -2.20
CA SER A 67 45.47 4.74 -0.83
C SER A 67 45.97 6.09 -0.29
N THR A 68 46.79 6.81 -1.06
CA THR A 68 47.36 8.12 -0.67
C THR A 68 46.28 9.15 -0.29
N PRO A 69 45.14 9.27 -1.00
CA PRO A 69 44.08 10.21 -0.63
C PRO A 69 43.51 9.92 0.77
N TYR A 70 43.32 8.64 1.11
CA TYR A 70 42.84 8.22 2.43
C TYR A 70 43.88 8.49 3.51
N LEU A 71 45.14 8.12 3.27
CA LEU A 71 46.24 8.34 4.20
C LEU A 71 46.41 9.84 4.54
N ASN A 72 46.40 10.71 3.52
CA ASN A 72 46.51 12.15 3.72
C ASN A 72 45.36 12.67 4.57
N ARG A 73 44.12 12.29 4.23
CA ARG A 73 42.94 12.72 4.99
C ARG A 73 42.97 12.24 6.44
N ILE A 74 43.37 11.00 6.68
CA ILE A 74 43.51 10.46 8.03
C ILE A 74 44.61 11.20 8.80
N SER A 75 45.74 11.51 8.16
CA SER A 75 46.87 12.21 8.81
C SER A 75 46.55 13.67 9.18
N GLU A 76 45.66 14.34 8.44
CA GLU A 76 45.18 15.69 8.78
C GLU A 76 44.40 15.69 10.10
N GLU A 77 43.70 14.59 10.42
CA GLU A 77 42.72 14.54 11.52
C GLU A 77 43.18 13.66 12.70
N VAL A 78 44.10 12.75 12.47
CA VAL A 78 44.75 11.90 13.47
C VAL A 78 46.18 12.41 13.59
N ASN A 79 46.43 13.29 14.55
CA ASN A 79 47.73 13.95 14.83
C ASN A 79 48.84 12.94 15.19
N LYS A 80 49.23 12.09 14.21
CA LYS A 80 50.20 11.00 14.30
C LYS A 80 51.08 10.99 13.04
N PRO A 81 52.34 10.55 13.13
CA PRO A 81 53.20 10.34 11.96
C PRO A 81 52.61 9.31 10.98
N LYS A 82 52.88 9.47 9.68
CA LYS A 82 52.36 8.56 8.64
C LYS A 82 52.82 7.12 8.85
N GLU A 83 54.02 6.93 9.37
CA GLU A 83 54.59 5.61 9.71
C GLU A 83 53.77 4.92 10.82
N GLU A 84 53.36 5.65 11.86
CA GLU A 84 52.49 5.10 12.91
C GLU A 84 51.10 4.76 12.37
N ILE A 85 50.56 5.60 11.50
CA ILE A 85 49.26 5.35 10.84
C ILE A 85 49.35 4.06 10.01
N SER A 86 50.42 3.88 9.24
CA SER A 86 50.64 2.70 8.41
C SER A 86 50.77 1.41 9.25
N GLN A 87 51.53 1.46 10.35
CA GLN A 87 51.65 0.33 11.27
C GLN A 87 50.32 -0.02 11.95
N ALA A 88 49.56 0.98 12.41
CA ALA A 88 48.26 0.79 13.02
C ALA A 88 47.24 0.21 12.02
N ALA A 89 47.27 0.65 10.75
CA ALA A 89 46.43 0.10 9.68
C ALA A 89 46.73 -1.40 9.46
N GLY A 90 48.01 -1.78 9.41
CA GLY A 90 48.42 -3.18 9.27
C GLY A 90 47.99 -4.05 10.46
N GLN A 91 48.10 -3.52 11.69
CA GLN A 91 47.62 -4.20 12.89
C GLN A 91 46.10 -4.40 12.87
N ALA A 92 45.35 -3.35 12.54
CA ALA A 92 43.89 -3.42 12.45
C ALA A 92 43.43 -4.40 11.38
N LEU A 93 44.06 -4.40 10.20
CA LEU A 93 43.81 -5.36 9.14
C LEU A 93 44.02 -6.81 9.62
N LYS A 94 45.15 -7.07 10.30
CA LYS A 94 45.46 -8.40 10.85
C LYS A 94 44.42 -8.84 11.87
N TYR A 95 43.97 -7.95 12.76
CA TYR A 95 42.95 -8.27 13.75
C TYR A 95 41.59 -8.56 13.10
N ILE A 96 41.18 -7.76 12.10
CA ILE A 96 39.94 -7.99 11.37
C ILE A 96 39.98 -9.32 10.60
N ILE A 97 41.08 -9.65 9.93
CA ILE A 97 41.19 -10.92 9.18
C ILE A 97 41.11 -12.12 10.13
N ASN A 98 41.79 -12.06 11.28
CA ASN A 98 41.79 -13.15 12.26
C ASN A 98 40.44 -13.32 12.98
N ASP A 99 39.61 -12.29 13.02
CA ASP A 99 38.31 -12.27 13.68
C ASP A 99 37.28 -11.53 12.81
N TYR A 100 37.11 -12.04 11.60
CA TYR A 100 36.23 -11.44 10.61
C TYR A 100 34.77 -11.44 11.03
N SER A 101 34.37 -12.41 11.86
CA SER A 101 33.01 -12.50 12.42
C SER A 101 32.62 -11.28 13.26
N SER A 102 33.59 -10.63 13.90
CA SER A 102 33.36 -9.44 14.71
C SER A 102 33.45 -8.13 13.91
N PHE A 103 33.72 -8.20 12.59
CA PHE A 103 33.70 -7.04 11.69
C PHE A 103 32.27 -6.72 11.26
N ARG A 104 31.58 -5.93 12.10
CA ARG A 104 30.14 -5.63 12.00
C ARG A 104 29.81 -4.57 10.96
N VAL A 105 29.99 -4.93 9.70
CA VAL A 105 29.35 -4.26 8.56
C VAL A 105 28.22 -5.16 8.08
N GLU A 106 26.98 -4.73 8.27
CA GLU A 106 25.79 -5.54 8.01
C GLU A 106 24.67 -4.74 7.36
N THR A 107 23.65 -5.43 6.84
CA THR A 107 22.46 -4.75 6.35
C THR A 107 21.57 -4.30 7.49
N ILE A 108 20.74 -3.29 7.24
CA ILE A 108 19.68 -2.84 8.15
C ILE A 108 18.87 -4.05 8.66
N ASP A 109 18.48 -4.96 7.77
CA ASP A 109 17.67 -6.13 8.15
C ASP A 109 18.42 -7.08 9.09
N THR A 110 19.68 -7.39 8.80
CA THR A 110 20.51 -8.27 9.64
C THR A 110 20.69 -7.66 11.03
N PHE A 111 20.90 -6.35 11.09
CA PHE A 111 20.97 -5.61 12.33
C PHE A 111 19.67 -5.69 13.13
N PHE A 112 18.51 -5.46 12.52
CA PHE A 112 17.22 -5.55 13.20
C PHE A 112 16.85 -6.96 13.65
N GLN A 113 17.20 -7.98 12.85
CA GLN A 113 17.04 -9.36 13.26
C GLN A 113 17.85 -9.70 14.52
N SER A 114 19.06 -9.15 14.63
CA SER A 114 19.91 -9.29 15.82
C SER A 114 19.28 -8.63 17.05
N ILE A 115 18.76 -7.40 16.90
CA ILE A 115 18.04 -6.70 17.98
C ILE A 115 16.84 -7.52 18.46
N LEU A 116 15.98 -7.96 17.54
CA LEU A 116 14.76 -8.67 17.90
C LEU A 116 15.05 -9.99 18.60
N ARG A 117 16.08 -10.73 18.15
CA ARG A 117 16.50 -11.95 18.82
C ARG A 117 16.83 -11.70 20.30
N ASN A 118 17.53 -10.61 20.60
CA ASN A 118 17.86 -10.23 21.98
C ASN A 118 16.62 -9.77 22.77
N LEU A 119 15.66 -9.12 22.12
CA LEU A 119 14.42 -8.64 22.75
C LEU A 119 13.36 -9.73 22.94
N THR A 120 13.44 -10.86 22.20
CA THR A 120 12.45 -11.95 22.24
C THR A 120 12.08 -12.37 23.66
N ARG A 121 13.06 -12.39 24.58
CA ARG A 121 12.88 -12.81 25.98
C ARG A 121 12.15 -11.77 26.85
N GLU A 122 12.31 -10.49 26.53
CA GLU A 122 11.67 -9.38 27.26
C GLU A 122 10.27 -9.09 26.74
N LEU A 123 10.02 -9.38 25.46
CA LEU A 123 8.72 -9.22 24.82
C LEU A 123 7.77 -10.41 25.05
N GLU A 124 8.16 -11.35 25.91
CA GLU A 124 7.46 -12.63 26.12
C GLU A 124 7.19 -13.39 24.79
N LEU A 125 8.00 -13.12 23.77
CA LEU A 125 7.92 -13.81 22.48
C LEU A 125 8.55 -15.20 22.62
N SER A 126 8.06 -16.15 21.81
CA SER A 126 8.58 -17.52 21.81
C SER A 126 10.10 -17.52 21.51
N PRO A 127 10.94 -18.24 22.29
CA PRO A 127 12.39 -18.30 22.08
C PRO A 127 12.82 -18.79 20.68
N ASN A 128 11.91 -19.43 19.95
CA ASN A 128 12.12 -19.96 18.60
C ASN A 128 11.58 -19.03 17.50
N LEU A 129 11.55 -17.70 17.74
CA LEU A 129 11.08 -16.72 16.77
C LEU A 129 11.87 -16.80 15.46
N ASN A 130 11.18 -17.11 14.36
CA ASN A 130 11.75 -17.11 13.01
C ASN A 130 11.32 -15.86 12.25
N ILE A 131 12.28 -15.01 11.89
CA ILE A 131 12.00 -13.79 11.12
C ILE A 131 11.90 -14.16 9.63
N ILE A 132 10.75 -13.88 9.03
CA ILE A 132 10.45 -14.21 7.64
C ILE A 132 10.88 -13.05 6.75
N LEU A 133 11.65 -13.38 5.71
CA LEU A 133 12.05 -12.45 4.65
C LEU A 133 11.16 -12.58 3.39
N ASN A 134 10.59 -13.77 3.14
CA ASN A 134 9.75 -14.02 1.98
C ASN A 134 8.26 -14.06 2.33
N ASN A 135 7.59 -12.93 2.11
CA ASN A 135 6.15 -12.79 2.34
C ASN A 135 5.31 -13.65 1.38
N ALA A 136 5.84 -14.00 0.21
CA ALA A 136 5.11 -14.74 -0.82
C ALA A 136 4.82 -16.19 -0.43
N GLU A 137 5.81 -16.86 0.16
CA GLU A 137 5.68 -18.26 0.60
C GLU A 137 4.66 -18.37 1.73
N VAL A 138 4.76 -17.50 2.73
CA VAL A 138 3.83 -17.48 3.87
C VAL A 138 2.40 -17.20 3.43
N LEU A 139 2.23 -16.23 2.52
CA LEU A 139 0.92 -15.95 1.95
C LEU A 139 0.39 -17.15 1.15
N SER A 140 1.25 -17.80 0.37
CA SER A 140 0.87 -18.99 -0.40
C SER A 140 0.35 -20.09 0.54
N ASP A 141 1.10 -20.40 1.59
CA ASP A 141 0.74 -21.41 2.58
C ASP A 141 -0.57 -21.05 3.29
N ALA A 142 -0.76 -19.78 3.65
CA ALA A 142 -1.97 -19.30 4.31
C ALA A 142 -3.20 -19.34 3.39
N VAL A 143 -3.05 -18.97 2.11
CA VAL A 143 -4.13 -19.05 1.13
C VAL A 143 -4.50 -20.52 0.86
N ASP A 144 -3.52 -21.40 0.73
CA ASP A 144 -3.78 -22.82 0.53
C ASP A 144 -4.49 -23.43 1.75
N ALA A 145 -4.03 -23.12 2.97
CA ALA A 145 -4.69 -23.53 4.21
C ALA A 145 -6.11 -22.94 4.35
N MET A 146 -6.32 -21.69 3.94
CA MET A 146 -7.65 -21.06 3.93
C MET A 146 -8.58 -21.81 2.98
N ILE A 147 -8.12 -22.12 1.76
CA ILE A 147 -8.90 -22.87 0.75
C ILE A 147 -9.27 -24.26 1.27
N GLU A 148 -8.35 -24.96 1.92
CA GLU A 148 -8.60 -26.29 2.51
C GLU A 148 -9.67 -26.26 3.61
N LYS A 149 -9.80 -25.15 4.34
CA LYS A 149 -10.80 -24.97 5.41
C LYS A 149 -12.17 -24.49 4.90
N LEU A 150 -12.32 -24.18 3.61
CA LEU A 150 -13.58 -23.63 3.09
C LEU A 150 -14.69 -24.67 3.14
N GLU A 151 -15.71 -24.39 3.95
CA GLU A 151 -16.95 -25.15 3.96
C GLU A 151 -17.97 -24.58 2.94
N PRO A 152 -18.87 -25.39 2.39
CA PRO A 152 -19.89 -24.96 1.41
C PRO A 152 -20.76 -23.79 1.86
N ASP A 153 -21.03 -23.69 3.17
CA ASP A 153 -21.89 -22.65 3.76
C ASP A 153 -21.09 -21.46 4.31
N SER A 154 -19.77 -21.42 4.09
CA SER A 154 -18.92 -20.36 4.64
C SER A 154 -19.12 -19.03 3.90
N PRO A 155 -19.27 -17.89 4.62
CA PRO A 155 -19.30 -16.57 4.01
C PRO A 155 -18.06 -16.26 3.15
N THR A 156 -16.90 -16.79 3.55
CA THR A 156 -15.65 -16.66 2.82
C THR A 156 -15.72 -17.27 1.42
N LEU A 157 -16.36 -18.45 1.26
CA LEU A 157 -16.55 -19.07 -0.04
C LEU A 157 -17.43 -18.19 -0.94
N SER A 158 -18.48 -17.57 -0.41
CA SER A 158 -19.31 -16.63 -1.18
C SER A 158 -18.49 -15.43 -1.67
N TRP A 159 -17.67 -14.82 -0.81
CA TRP A 159 -16.82 -13.68 -1.22
C TRP A 159 -15.77 -14.11 -2.25
N LEU A 160 -15.25 -15.32 -2.12
CA LEU A 160 -14.32 -15.92 -3.07
C LEU A 160 -14.97 -16.09 -4.45
N LEU A 161 -16.16 -16.69 -4.49
CA LEU A 161 -16.92 -16.92 -5.73
C LEU A 161 -17.31 -15.60 -6.39
N ASP A 162 -17.71 -14.58 -5.62
CA ASP A 162 -17.99 -13.25 -6.15
C ASP A 162 -16.76 -12.65 -6.84
N TYR A 163 -15.60 -12.72 -6.19
CA TYR A 163 -14.34 -12.23 -6.73
C TYR A 163 -13.93 -12.97 -8.02
N ILE A 164 -14.06 -14.31 -8.00
CA ILE A 164 -13.75 -15.16 -9.17
C ILE A 164 -14.70 -14.86 -10.33
N ASN A 165 -16.01 -14.80 -10.09
CA ASN A 165 -17.01 -14.55 -11.13
C ASN A 165 -16.79 -13.20 -11.82
N GLU A 166 -16.38 -12.18 -11.06
CA GLU A 166 -16.05 -10.86 -11.61
C GLU A 166 -14.85 -10.91 -12.57
N LYS A 167 -13.87 -11.78 -12.27
CA LYS A 167 -12.63 -11.88 -13.05
C LYS A 167 -12.68 -12.90 -14.19
N ILE A 168 -13.53 -13.93 -14.09
CA ILE A 168 -13.81 -14.88 -15.18
C ILE A 168 -14.44 -14.17 -16.39
N ALA A 169 -15.08 -13.02 -16.19
CA ALA A 169 -15.56 -12.18 -17.28
C ALA A 169 -14.43 -11.67 -18.21
N GLU A 170 -13.16 -11.74 -17.76
CA GLU A 170 -12.02 -11.14 -18.46
C GLU A 170 -11.10 -12.17 -19.19
N ASP A 171 -11.04 -13.48 -18.85
CA ASP A 171 -10.17 -14.43 -19.59
C ASP A 171 -10.42 -15.96 -19.40
N LYS A 172 -9.96 -16.78 -20.37
CA LYS A 172 -10.29 -18.23 -20.55
C LYS A 172 -9.34 -19.27 -19.91
N ARG A 173 -8.20 -18.89 -19.33
CA ARG A 173 -7.28 -19.84 -18.65
C ARG A 173 -7.13 -19.48 -17.18
N TRP A 174 -7.99 -20.08 -16.36
CA TRP A 174 -8.20 -19.64 -14.98
C TRP A 174 -7.45 -20.53 -13.97
N ASN A 175 -6.53 -19.95 -13.20
CA ASN A 175 -5.96 -20.55 -11.99
C ASN A 175 -6.40 -19.73 -10.77
N VAL A 176 -7.47 -20.21 -10.12
CA VAL A 176 -8.10 -19.57 -8.94
C VAL A 176 -7.07 -19.26 -7.85
N SER A 177 -6.26 -20.25 -7.48
CA SER A 177 -5.30 -20.13 -6.37
C SER A 177 -4.27 -19.03 -6.64
N ASN A 178 -3.72 -18.98 -7.85
CA ASN A 178 -2.75 -17.94 -8.22
C ASN A 178 -3.35 -16.53 -8.19
N GLU A 179 -4.61 -16.37 -8.61
CA GLU A 179 -5.27 -15.07 -8.58
C GLU A 179 -5.56 -14.62 -7.15
N ILE A 180 -5.99 -15.54 -6.27
CA ILE A 180 -6.18 -15.25 -4.84
C ILE A 180 -4.84 -14.90 -4.19
N LYS A 181 -3.76 -15.63 -4.49
CA LYS A 181 -2.42 -15.34 -3.97
C LYS A 181 -1.94 -13.96 -4.43
N ARG A 182 -2.16 -13.61 -5.70
CA ARG A 182 -1.86 -12.26 -6.21
C ARG A 182 -2.70 -11.18 -5.54
N PHE A 183 -3.98 -11.43 -5.34
CA PHE A 183 -4.86 -10.51 -4.62
C PHE A 183 -4.47 -10.36 -3.15
N GLY A 184 -4.12 -11.45 -2.48
CA GLY A 184 -3.68 -11.51 -1.10
C GLY A 184 -2.39 -10.74 -0.85
N MET A 185 -1.52 -10.56 -1.85
CA MET A 185 -0.31 -9.73 -1.71
C MET A 185 -0.62 -8.28 -1.31
N ASN A 186 -1.85 -7.82 -1.56
CA ASN A 186 -2.28 -6.49 -1.16
C ASN A 186 -2.25 -6.27 0.36
N ILE A 187 -2.22 -7.32 1.19
CA ILE A 187 -2.06 -7.17 2.65
C ILE A 187 -0.72 -6.55 3.04
N PHE A 188 0.31 -6.73 2.21
CA PHE A 188 1.66 -6.19 2.43
C PHE A 188 1.85 -4.80 1.81
N ASN A 189 0.82 -4.23 1.18
CA ASN A 189 0.88 -2.87 0.67
C ASN A 189 0.83 -1.86 1.82
N GLU A 190 1.64 -0.82 1.74
CA GLU A 190 1.76 0.23 2.78
C GLU A 190 0.41 0.87 3.15
N GLU A 191 -0.43 1.19 2.15
CA GLU A 191 -1.76 1.77 2.40
C GLU A 191 -2.68 0.82 3.16
N TYR A 192 -2.58 -0.49 2.91
CA TYR A 192 -3.31 -1.49 3.66
C TYR A 192 -2.73 -1.64 5.07
N MET A 193 -1.41 -1.71 5.24
CA MET A 193 -0.80 -1.86 6.57
C MET A 193 -1.10 -0.67 7.49
N GLU A 194 -1.06 0.56 6.97
CA GLU A 194 -1.34 1.78 7.75
C GLU A 194 -2.79 1.83 8.26
N ARG A 195 -3.74 1.38 7.43
CA ARG A 195 -5.18 1.43 7.74
C ARG A 195 -5.74 0.10 8.24
N GLY A 196 -4.96 -0.97 8.12
CA GLY A 196 -5.37 -2.36 8.25
C GLY A 196 -5.79 -2.70 9.66
N GLU A 197 -5.07 -2.24 10.67
CA GLU A 197 -5.47 -2.47 12.06
C GLU A 197 -6.84 -1.84 12.40
N ARG A 198 -7.05 -0.58 11.99
CA ARG A 198 -8.32 0.11 12.23
C ARG A 198 -9.44 -0.58 11.47
N LEU A 199 -9.17 -0.93 10.21
CA LEU A 199 -10.11 -1.65 9.36
C LEU A 199 -10.48 -3.01 9.99
N GLN A 200 -9.51 -3.82 10.40
CA GLN A 200 -9.73 -5.12 11.00
C GLN A 200 -10.54 -5.02 12.31
N ARG A 201 -10.28 -4.01 13.15
CA ARG A 201 -11.09 -3.73 14.35
C ARG A 201 -12.54 -3.41 14.02
N GLN A 202 -12.79 -2.71 12.90
CA GLN A 202 -14.15 -2.43 12.44
C GLN A 202 -14.81 -3.66 11.80
N LEU A 203 -14.07 -4.45 11.02
CA LEU A 203 -14.56 -5.65 10.36
C LEU A 203 -14.84 -6.82 11.32
N LYS A 204 -14.15 -6.87 12.47
CA LYS A 204 -14.41 -7.86 13.54
C LYS A 204 -15.76 -7.64 14.24
N LYS A 205 -16.39 -6.47 14.08
CA LYS A 205 -17.71 -6.22 14.65
C LYS A 205 -18.78 -6.91 13.79
N PRO A 206 -19.59 -7.81 14.36
CA PRO A 206 -20.48 -8.69 13.59
C PRO A 206 -21.51 -7.93 12.74
N ASP A 207 -21.99 -6.77 13.21
CA ASP A 207 -23.04 -6.02 12.51
C ASP A 207 -22.50 -4.94 11.56
N THR A 208 -21.22 -4.55 11.63
CA THR A 208 -20.71 -3.39 10.87
C THR A 208 -20.85 -3.55 9.35
N ILE A 209 -20.54 -4.74 8.82
CA ILE A 209 -20.72 -5.03 7.39
C ILE A 209 -22.21 -5.08 7.02
N LYS A 210 -23.04 -5.66 7.90
CA LYS A 210 -24.47 -5.82 7.67
C LYS A 210 -25.17 -4.46 7.64
N ASP A 211 -24.87 -3.60 8.60
CA ASP A 211 -25.38 -2.24 8.71
C ASP A 211 -24.95 -1.40 7.52
N TYR A 212 -23.67 -1.48 7.14
CA TYR A 212 -23.16 -0.77 5.97
C TYR A 212 -23.84 -1.23 4.66
N ARG A 213 -24.04 -2.54 4.47
CA ARG A 213 -24.81 -3.07 3.34
C ARG A 213 -26.26 -2.58 3.36
N HIS A 214 -26.88 -2.55 4.54
CA HIS A 214 -28.24 -2.06 4.69
C HIS A 214 -28.34 -0.57 4.29
N GLU A 215 -27.44 0.27 4.78
CA GLU A 215 -27.40 1.70 4.44
C GLU A 215 -27.21 1.93 2.93
N LEU A 216 -26.24 1.24 2.30
CA LEU A 216 -25.99 1.35 0.87
C LEU A 216 -27.22 0.91 0.04
N ASN A 217 -27.84 -0.20 0.41
CA ASN A 217 -29.07 -0.67 -0.27
C ASN A 217 -30.24 0.29 -0.06
N ALA A 218 -30.40 0.85 1.14
CA ALA A 218 -31.45 1.84 1.42
C ALA A 218 -31.25 3.12 0.60
N MET A 219 -30.01 3.62 0.50
CA MET A 219 -29.66 4.77 -0.34
C MET A 219 -29.92 4.50 -1.82
N MET A 220 -29.50 3.33 -2.32
CA MET A 220 -29.71 2.91 -3.70
C MET A 220 -31.20 2.78 -4.03
N ASN A 221 -31.97 2.08 -3.18
CA ASN A 221 -33.41 1.89 -3.36
C ASN A 221 -34.15 3.24 -3.34
N LYS A 222 -33.80 4.13 -2.41
CA LYS A 222 -34.38 5.49 -2.35
C LYS A 222 -34.12 6.26 -3.65
N ALA A 223 -32.91 6.20 -4.19
CA ALA A 223 -32.57 6.88 -5.44
C ALA A 223 -33.34 6.28 -6.62
N LEU A 224 -33.46 4.95 -6.71
CA LEU A 224 -34.21 4.27 -7.77
C LEU A 224 -35.72 4.55 -7.69
N GLU A 225 -36.32 4.49 -6.50
CA GLU A 225 -37.74 4.80 -6.29
C GLU A 225 -38.07 6.26 -6.64
N GLN A 226 -37.16 7.20 -6.33
CA GLN A 226 -37.31 8.58 -6.79
C GLN A 226 -37.34 8.70 -8.32
N MET A 227 -36.52 7.91 -9.03
CA MET A 227 -36.50 7.91 -10.49
C MET A 227 -37.73 7.25 -11.10
N LYS A 228 -38.18 6.12 -10.52
CA LYS A 228 -39.46 5.48 -10.88
C LYS A 228 -40.65 6.42 -10.72
N GLY A 229 -40.64 7.25 -9.68
CA GLY A 229 -41.66 8.26 -9.45
C GLY A 229 -41.88 9.21 -10.63
N PHE A 230 -40.84 9.55 -11.39
CA PHE A 230 -40.98 10.37 -12.61
C PHE A 230 -41.64 9.62 -13.76
N ALA A 231 -41.40 8.32 -13.89
CA ALA A 231 -42.07 7.48 -14.88
C ALA A 231 -43.56 7.33 -14.58
N ILE A 232 -43.89 7.05 -13.30
CA ILE A 232 -45.28 6.97 -12.84
C ILE A 232 -46.01 8.31 -13.03
N GLN A 233 -45.35 9.43 -12.72
CA GLN A 233 -45.91 10.77 -12.99
C GLN A 233 -46.14 10.98 -14.48
N PHE A 234 -45.17 10.63 -15.33
CA PHE A 234 -45.32 10.76 -16.77
C PHE A 234 -46.52 9.96 -17.29
N ASP A 235 -46.63 8.68 -16.92
CA ASP A 235 -47.75 7.82 -17.34
C ASP A 235 -49.09 8.33 -16.82
N GLY A 236 -49.16 8.81 -15.57
CA GLY A 236 -50.37 9.41 -15.00
C GLY A 236 -50.82 10.69 -15.72
N GLU A 237 -49.88 11.55 -16.14
CA GLU A 237 -50.21 12.73 -16.96
C GLU A 237 -50.68 12.33 -18.37
N LEU A 238 -50.18 11.23 -18.94
CA LEU A 238 -50.72 10.73 -20.21
C LEU A 238 -52.18 10.26 -20.06
N GLU A 239 -52.47 9.50 -19.02
CA GLU A 239 -53.82 9.00 -18.73
C GLU A 239 -54.82 10.15 -18.48
N ASN A 240 -54.44 11.15 -17.69
CA ASN A 240 -55.28 12.31 -17.36
C ASN A 240 -55.75 13.08 -18.61
N TYR A 241 -54.90 13.18 -19.63
CA TYR A 241 -55.18 13.89 -20.87
C TYR A 241 -55.60 12.96 -22.03
N SER A 242 -55.88 11.68 -21.72
CA SER A 242 -56.28 10.66 -22.70
C SER A 242 -55.29 10.53 -23.86
N PHE A 243 -54.00 10.60 -23.55
CA PHE A 243 -52.90 10.32 -24.49
C PHE A 243 -52.32 8.94 -24.23
N ALA A 244 -51.77 8.35 -25.28
CA ALA A 244 -51.01 7.13 -25.19
C ALA A 244 -49.58 7.34 -25.70
N THR A 245 -48.68 6.43 -25.33
CA THR A 245 -47.25 6.50 -25.70
C THR A 245 -47.01 6.51 -27.22
N PHE A 246 -47.97 6.03 -28.02
CA PHE A 246 -47.92 6.04 -29.48
C PHE A 246 -48.35 7.36 -30.13
N ASP A 247 -48.96 8.29 -29.37
CA ASP A 247 -49.35 9.62 -29.87
C ASP A 247 -48.13 10.57 -30.02
N PHE A 248 -47.04 10.26 -29.33
CA PHE A 248 -45.81 11.04 -29.33
C PHE A 248 -44.91 10.74 -30.53
N LYS A 249 -44.04 11.70 -30.85
CA LYS A 249 -43.02 11.54 -31.91
C LYS A 249 -42.15 10.32 -31.59
N ASN A 250 -41.91 9.48 -32.61
CA ASN A 250 -41.19 8.20 -32.51
C ASN A 250 -41.88 7.13 -31.63
N LYS A 251 -43.13 7.35 -31.21
CA LYS A 251 -43.97 6.38 -30.48
C LYS A 251 -43.23 5.84 -29.25
N GLU A 252 -43.28 4.52 -29.02
CA GLU A 252 -42.61 3.85 -27.91
C GLU A 252 -41.08 3.99 -27.91
N LYS A 253 -40.45 4.23 -29.07
CA LYS A 253 -38.99 4.46 -29.16
C LYS A 253 -38.62 5.94 -28.95
N GLY A 254 -39.61 6.80 -28.76
CA GLY A 254 -39.45 8.23 -28.50
C GLY A 254 -39.18 8.52 -27.03
N ILE A 255 -39.70 9.65 -26.55
CA ILE A 255 -39.50 10.11 -25.18
C ILE A 255 -40.05 9.13 -24.13
N SER A 256 -41.07 8.34 -24.46
CA SER A 256 -41.62 7.30 -23.58
C SER A 256 -40.59 6.22 -23.22
N SER A 257 -39.62 5.93 -24.11
CA SER A 257 -38.53 4.99 -23.82
C SER A 257 -37.62 5.48 -22.70
N TYR A 258 -37.44 6.80 -22.57
CA TYR A 258 -36.63 7.39 -21.52
C TYR A 258 -37.27 7.16 -20.15
N PHE A 259 -38.55 7.48 -19.98
CA PHE A 259 -39.28 7.27 -18.72
C PHE A 259 -39.39 5.77 -18.36
N ARG A 260 -39.55 4.90 -19.37
CA ARG A 260 -39.50 3.44 -19.15
C ARG A 260 -38.15 2.99 -18.60
N LYS A 261 -37.03 3.48 -19.17
CA LYS A 261 -35.68 3.17 -18.67
C LYS A 261 -35.46 3.65 -17.23
N LEU A 262 -36.01 4.82 -16.86
CA LEU A 262 -35.99 5.29 -15.48
C LEU A 262 -36.75 4.33 -14.55
N ASN A 263 -37.89 3.81 -15.00
CA ASN A 263 -38.68 2.82 -14.25
C ASN A 263 -37.90 1.50 -14.04
N ASP A 264 -37.18 1.07 -15.06
CA ASP A 264 -36.32 -0.13 -15.04
C ASP A 264 -35.03 0.05 -14.23
N GLY A 265 -34.77 1.27 -13.71
CA GLY A 265 -33.59 1.58 -12.91
C GLY A 265 -32.32 1.81 -13.73
N ILE A 266 -32.45 2.11 -15.02
CA ILE A 266 -31.35 2.44 -15.92
C ILE A 266 -31.16 3.96 -15.92
N LEU A 267 -30.07 4.42 -15.30
CA LEU A 267 -29.78 5.85 -15.09
C LEU A 267 -28.50 6.32 -15.80
N ASP A 268 -27.90 5.47 -16.63
CA ASP A 268 -26.67 5.75 -17.36
C ASP A 268 -26.81 6.97 -18.30
N ASP A 269 -25.69 7.47 -18.78
CA ASP A 269 -25.70 8.62 -19.68
C ASP A 269 -26.19 8.27 -21.09
N ASP A 270 -26.22 6.99 -21.44
CA ASP A 270 -26.72 6.48 -22.72
C ASP A 270 -28.23 6.67 -22.89
N ILE A 271 -28.98 6.89 -21.79
CA ILE A 271 -30.41 7.20 -21.89
C ILE A 271 -30.69 8.62 -22.36
N ARG A 272 -29.74 9.57 -22.20
CA ARG A 272 -29.88 10.95 -22.70
C ARG A 272 -29.45 11.02 -24.17
N ASN A 273 -30.30 10.48 -25.03
CA ASN A 273 -30.08 10.46 -26.47
C ASN A 273 -30.60 11.75 -27.15
N LYS A 274 -30.34 11.87 -28.46
CA LYS A 274 -30.77 13.01 -29.29
C LYS A 274 -32.27 13.32 -29.21
N THR A 275 -33.13 12.33 -28.96
CA THR A 275 -34.58 12.55 -28.82
C THR A 275 -34.88 13.30 -27.51
N VAL A 276 -34.21 12.93 -26.42
CA VAL A 276 -34.35 13.60 -25.12
C VAL A 276 -33.87 15.04 -25.19
N GLU A 277 -32.72 15.29 -25.85
CA GLU A 277 -32.19 16.64 -26.05
C GLU A 277 -33.16 17.52 -26.84
N GLN A 278 -33.70 17.01 -27.95
CA GLN A 278 -34.69 17.74 -28.73
C GLN A 278 -35.96 18.04 -27.93
N CYS A 279 -36.42 17.11 -27.09
CA CYS A 279 -37.59 17.34 -26.23
C CYS A 279 -37.33 18.37 -25.11
N LEU A 280 -36.07 18.50 -24.66
CA LEU A 280 -35.65 19.54 -23.72
C LEU A 280 -35.53 20.92 -24.38
N GLU A 281 -35.15 20.97 -25.65
CA GLU A 281 -34.96 22.22 -26.41
C GLU A 281 -36.28 22.89 -26.83
N GLY A 282 -37.37 22.12 -27.02
CA GLY A 282 -38.63 22.70 -27.44
C GLY A 282 -39.84 21.77 -27.44
N GLU A 283 -40.97 22.33 -27.04
CA GLU A 283 -42.32 21.74 -27.00
C GLU A 283 -42.77 21.13 -28.34
N GLY A 284 -42.41 21.74 -29.47
CA GLY A 284 -42.76 21.23 -30.81
C GLY A 284 -42.06 19.93 -31.20
N ASN A 285 -41.04 19.50 -30.44
CA ASN A 285 -40.32 18.25 -30.70
C ASN A 285 -41.00 17.01 -30.08
N TRP A 286 -42.01 17.20 -29.23
CA TRP A 286 -42.74 16.12 -28.58
C TRP A 286 -43.76 15.43 -29.50
N ALA A 287 -44.25 16.14 -30.52
CA ALA A 287 -45.23 15.64 -31.48
C ALA A 287 -44.70 15.65 -32.92
N ALA A 288 -45.17 14.71 -33.74
CA ALA A 288 -44.95 14.78 -35.18
C ALA A 288 -45.83 15.90 -35.78
N LYS A 289 -45.27 16.76 -36.65
CA LYS A 289 -46.03 17.86 -37.30
C LYS A 289 -47.25 17.39 -38.11
N THR A 290 -47.28 16.12 -38.48
CA THR A 290 -48.39 15.46 -39.19
C THR A 290 -49.43 14.87 -38.23
N SER A 291 -49.26 15.00 -36.91
CA SER A 291 -50.18 14.45 -35.92
C SER A 291 -51.45 15.30 -35.82
N PRO A 292 -52.65 14.68 -35.82
CA PRO A 292 -53.90 15.41 -35.64
C PRO A 292 -54.03 16.06 -34.25
N ARG A 293 -53.23 15.62 -33.26
CA ARG A 293 -53.21 16.16 -31.88
C ARG A 293 -51.96 17.00 -31.59
N TYR A 294 -51.33 17.57 -32.63
CA TYR A 294 -50.05 18.27 -32.49
C TYR A 294 -50.09 19.42 -31.47
N GLU A 295 -51.11 20.30 -31.54
CA GLU A 295 -51.21 21.46 -30.63
C GLU A 295 -51.57 21.06 -29.20
N ASP A 296 -52.36 20.00 -29.01
CA ASP A 296 -52.69 19.48 -27.67
C ASP A 296 -51.45 18.91 -26.99
N ILE A 297 -50.65 18.09 -27.70
CA ILE A 297 -49.40 17.53 -27.19
C ILE A 297 -48.38 18.63 -26.94
N ARG A 298 -48.30 19.63 -27.82
CA ARG A 298 -47.41 20.77 -27.66
C ARG A 298 -47.75 21.57 -26.38
N SER A 299 -49.03 21.81 -26.13
CA SER A 299 -49.50 22.52 -24.95
C SER A 299 -49.22 21.72 -23.66
N LEU A 300 -49.49 20.41 -23.68
CA LEU A 300 -49.17 19.50 -22.58
C LEU A 300 -47.65 19.43 -22.32
N ALA A 301 -46.85 19.40 -23.38
CA ALA A 301 -45.40 19.40 -23.28
C ALA A 301 -44.88 20.68 -22.63
N ALA A 302 -45.35 21.85 -23.08
CA ALA A 302 -44.93 23.14 -22.53
C ALA A 302 -45.31 23.30 -21.05
N LEU A 303 -46.51 22.87 -20.67
CA LEU A 303 -47.06 23.08 -19.32
C LEU A 303 -46.56 22.06 -18.29
N ILE A 304 -46.43 20.78 -18.69
CA ILE A 304 -46.25 19.67 -17.75
C ILE A 304 -45.02 18.80 -18.10
N LEU A 305 -44.94 18.29 -19.32
CA LEU A 305 -43.96 17.22 -19.63
C LEU A 305 -42.53 17.74 -19.76
N MET A 306 -42.30 18.95 -20.28
CA MET A 306 -40.96 19.55 -20.33
C MET A 306 -40.42 19.90 -18.93
N PRO A 307 -41.18 20.58 -18.04
CA PRO A 307 -40.77 20.73 -16.65
C PRO A 307 -40.49 19.41 -15.95
N LEU A 308 -41.32 18.38 -16.18
CA LEU A 308 -41.13 17.04 -15.64
C LEU A 308 -39.83 16.41 -16.14
N LEU A 309 -39.57 16.46 -17.45
CA LEU A 309 -38.36 15.92 -18.07
C LEU A 309 -37.10 16.64 -17.56
N GLN A 310 -37.14 17.97 -17.43
CA GLN A 310 -36.01 18.74 -16.94
C GLN A 310 -35.70 18.43 -15.47
N LYS A 311 -36.74 18.25 -14.64
CA LYS A 311 -36.58 17.82 -13.25
C LYS A 311 -36.06 16.38 -13.16
N ALA A 312 -36.55 15.48 -14.00
CA ALA A 312 -36.09 14.11 -14.10
C ALA A 312 -34.61 14.04 -14.48
N GLU A 313 -34.15 14.79 -15.49
CA GLU A 313 -32.73 14.83 -15.88
C GLU A 313 -31.82 15.38 -14.78
N ASN A 314 -32.22 16.46 -14.11
CA ASN A 314 -31.46 17.04 -13.01
C ASN A 314 -31.31 16.06 -11.83
N MET A 315 -32.35 15.28 -11.55
CA MET A 315 -32.33 14.25 -10.52
C MET A 315 -31.59 12.99 -10.98
N ARG A 316 -31.71 12.59 -12.25
CA ARG A 316 -31.04 11.43 -12.84
C ARG A 316 -29.54 11.51 -12.63
N VAL A 317 -28.90 12.62 -12.94
CA VAL A 317 -27.43 12.76 -12.79
C VAL A 317 -27.00 12.54 -11.34
N LYS A 318 -27.75 13.07 -10.38
CA LYS A 318 -27.47 12.92 -8.94
C LYS A 318 -27.69 11.47 -8.49
N ASN A 319 -28.83 10.89 -8.86
CA ASN A 319 -29.21 9.54 -8.47
C ASN A 319 -28.35 8.47 -9.16
N ASN A 320 -27.91 8.69 -10.40
CA ASN A 320 -26.97 7.83 -11.10
C ASN A 320 -25.63 7.75 -10.34
N ARG A 321 -25.10 8.89 -9.88
CA ARG A 321 -23.88 8.91 -9.04
C ARG A 321 -24.09 8.11 -7.75
N ILE A 322 -25.21 8.31 -7.04
CA ILE A 322 -25.50 7.58 -5.81
C ILE A 322 -25.58 6.07 -6.06
N VAL A 323 -26.37 5.65 -7.05
CA VAL A 323 -26.56 4.23 -7.40
C VAL A 323 -25.24 3.59 -7.80
N ASN A 324 -24.44 4.25 -8.63
CA ASN A 324 -23.14 3.73 -9.06
C ASN A 324 -22.14 3.66 -7.89
N SER A 325 -22.07 4.70 -7.05
CA SER A 325 -21.24 4.67 -5.84
C SER A 325 -21.66 3.54 -4.89
N CYS A 326 -22.95 3.30 -4.70
CA CYS A 326 -23.44 2.20 -3.85
C CYS A 326 -23.09 0.84 -4.44
N ARG A 327 -23.32 0.63 -5.75
CA ARG A 327 -22.97 -0.62 -6.45
C ARG A 327 -21.48 -0.93 -6.36
N LEU A 328 -20.62 0.05 -6.69
CA LEU A 328 -19.18 -0.10 -6.59
C LEU A 328 -18.75 -0.37 -5.14
N SER A 329 -19.31 0.36 -4.18
CA SER A 329 -18.98 0.16 -2.76
C SER A 329 -19.32 -1.27 -2.30
N LEU A 330 -20.49 -1.80 -2.66
CA LEU A 330 -20.89 -3.17 -2.35
C LEU A 330 -19.96 -4.21 -3.00
N GLN A 331 -19.55 -3.98 -4.24
CA GLN A 331 -18.61 -4.83 -4.97
C GLN A 331 -17.23 -4.87 -4.30
N TYR A 332 -16.66 -3.71 -3.98
CA TYR A 332 -15.36 -3.63 -3.30
C TYR A 332 -15.42 -4.10 -1.84
N LEU A 333 -16.60 -4.07 -1.19
CA LEU A 333 -16.77 -4.55 0.18
C LEU A 333 -16.53 -6.07 0.30
N ASN A 334 -16.92 -6.87 -0.70
CA ASN A 334 -16.67 -8.31 -0.67
C ASN A 334 -15.18 -8.61 -0.84
N ARG A 335 -14.50 -7.87 -1.72
CA ARG A 335 -13.04 -7.93 -1.90
C ARG A 335 -12.31 -7.58 -0.61
N LEU A 336 -12.76 -6.55 0.09
CA LEU A 336 -12.17 -6.11 1.35
C LEU A 336 -12.31 -7.18 2.46
N GLN A 337 -13.47 -7.83 2.53
CA GLN A 337 -13.71 -8.93 3.48
C GLN A 337 -12.85 -10.15 3.16
N LEU A 338 -12.71 -10.52 1.88
CA LEU A 338 -11.80 -11.57 1.46
C LEU A 338 -10.35 -11.24 1.84
N LEU A 339 -9.91 -10.01 1.57
CA LEU A 339 -8.55 -9.57 1.90
C LEU A 339 -8.30 -9.59 3.42
N ALA A 340 -9.28 -9.16 4.22
CA ALA A 340 -9.19 -9.21 5.68
C ALA A 340 -9.19 -10.64 6.24
N ASN A 341 -9.91 -11.57 5.61
CA ASN A 341 -9.87 -12.98 5.98
C ASN A 341 -8.50 -13.61 5.66
N ILE A 342 -7.92 -13.30 4.50
CA ILE A 342 -6.56 -13.72 4.14
C ILE A 342 -5.53 -13.17 5.15
N ASP A 343 -5.61 -11.88 5.52
CA ASP A 343 -4.72 -11.29 6.54
C ASP A 343 -4.83 -12.02 7.90
N GLU A 344 -6.05 -12.34 8.33
CA GLU A 344 -6.27 -13.08 9.58
C GLU A 344 -5.67 -14.49 9.52
N GLU A 345 -5.85 -15.24 8.42
CA GLU A 345 -5.26 -16.57 8.24
C GLU A 345 -3.72 -16.51 8.24
N VAL A 346 -3.14 -15.52 7.54
CA VAL A 346 -1.68 -15.29 7.55
C VAL A 346 -1.18 -15.03 8.97
N ARG A 347 -1.87 -14.19 9.75
CA ARG A 347 -1.50 -13.90 11.15
C ARG A 347 -1.61 -15.13 12.05
N GLN A 348 -2.66 -15.92 11.89
CA GLN A 348 -2.86 -17.14 12.67
C GLN A 348 -1.78 -18.19 12.36
N LEU A 349 -1.46 -18.40 11.08
CA LEU A 349 -0.41 -19.31 10.65
C LEU A 349 0.95 -18.88 11.19
N ASN A 350 1.28 -17.59 11.07
CA ASN A 350 2.50 -17.03 11.66
C ASN A 350 2.58 -17.22 13.17
N LYS A 351 1.48 -16.97 13.90
CA LYS A 351 1.45 -17.18 15.34
C LYS A 351 1.67 -18.66 15.71
N LYS A 352 1.05 -19.58 14.97
CA LYS A 352 1.19 -21.03 15.19
C LYS A 352 2.64 -21.48 14.97
N GLU A 353 3.31 -20.95 13.96
CA GLU A 353 4.67 -21.34 13.58
C GLU A 353 5.76 -20.47 14.23
N ASN A 354 5.39 -19.56 15.14
CA ASN A 354 6.29 -18.58 15.76
C ASN A 354 7.10 -17.78 14.73
N ARG A 355 6.45 -17.40 13.63
CA ARG A 355 7.05 -16.62 12.56
C ARG A 355 6.67 -15.14 12.70
N PHE A 356 7.60 -14.25 12.40
CA PHE A 356 7.39 -12.80 12.45
C PHE A 356 7.83 -12.15 11.14
N PHE A 357 7.00 -11.28 10.57
CA PHE A 357 7.38 -10.59 9.34
C PHE A 357 8.40 -9.50 9.61
N LEU A 358 9.38 -9.36 8.70
CA LEU A 358 10.30 -8.23 8.73
C LEU A 358 9.60 -6.87 8.56
N SER A 359 8.44 -6.81 7.90
CA SER A 359 7.67 -5.56 7.81
C SER A 359 7.09 -5.11 9.15
N ASP A 360 6.75 -6.05 10.03
CA ASP A 360 6.11 -5.79 11.31
C ASP A 360 7.13 -5.43 12.40
N THR A 361 8.42 -5.71 12.17
CA THR A 361 9.51 -5.37 13.10
C THR A 361 9.62 -3.86 13.29
N ASN A 362 9.34 -3.08 12.24
CA ASN A 362 9.25 -1.62 12.28
C ASN A 362 8.21 -1.16 13.29
N ALA A 363 6.99 -1.66 13.18
CA ALA A 363 5.88 -1.29 14.05
C ALA A 363 6.18 -1.67 15.51
N LEU A 364 6.76 -2.86 15.70
CA LEU A 364 7.22 -3.32 17.01
C LEU A 364 8.29 -2.40 17.59
N LEU A 365 9.34 -2.06 16.84
CA LEU A 365 10.39 -1.15 17.30
C LEU A 365 9.86 0.25 17.57
N HIS A 366 8.95 0.74 16.75
CA HIS A 366 8.23 2.00 16.96
C HIS A 366 7.42 2.00 18.25
N SER A 367 6.73 0.91 18.55
CA SER A 367 5.99 0.79 19.81
C SER A 367 6.92 0.80 21.02
N LEU A 368 8.08 0.14 20.93
CA LEU A 368 9.05 0.07 22.01
C LEU A 368 9.80 1.40 22.24
N LEU A 369 10.13 2.11 21.17
CA LEU A 369 10.83 3.39 21.24
C LEU A 369 9.91 4.59 21.47
N LYS A 370 8.59 4.46 21.28
CA LYS A 370 7.64 5.48 21.74
C LYS A 370 7.56 5.54 23.26
N GLU A 371 7.84 4.43 23.94
CA GLU A 371 7.80 4.33 25.41
C GLU A 371 9.20 4.46 26.06
N GLY A 372 10.29 4.39 25.29
CA GLY A 372 11.66 4.40 25.82
C GLY A 372 12.69 5.20 24.99
N ASP A 373 13.77 5.64 25.65
CA ASP A 373 14.93 6.29 25.03
C ASP A 373 15.60 5.34 24.00
N PRO A 374 15.95 5.79 22.77
CA PRO A 374 16.71 5.02 21.78
C PRO A 374 17.96 4.32 22.34
N SER A 375 18.54 4.87 23.41
CA SER A 375 19.63 4.28 24.20
C SER A 375 19.36 2.83 24.64
N PHE A 376 18.09 2.47 24.86
CA PHE A 376 17.66 1.11 25.22
C PHE A 376 18.05 0.07 24.17
N VAL A 377 17.89 0.38 22.88
CA VAL A 377 18.24 -0.55 21.79
C VAL A 377 19.73 -0.87 21.84
N PHE A 378 20.58 0.12 22.11
CA PHE A 378 22.03 -0.07 22.23
C PHE A 378 22.45 -0.85 23.47
N GLU A 379 21.77 -0.65 24.58
CA GLU A 379 21.99 -1.45 25.79
C GLU A 379 21.77 -2.94 25.51
N LYS A 380 20.77 -3.26 24.68
CA LYS A 380 20.38 -4.64 24.34
C LYS A 380 21.18 -5.28 23.20
N ILE A 381 21.78 -4.49 22.32
CA ILE A 381 22.72 -5.00 21.29
C ILE A 381 24.08 -5.40 21.93
N GLY A 382 24.28 -5.01 23.19
CA GLY A 382 25.46 -5.30 23.98
C GLY A 382 26.33 -4.06 24.16
N THR A 383 26.88 -3.89 25.36
CA THR A 383 27.73 -2.76 25.79
C THR A 383 29.04 -2.60 25.01
N SER A 384 29.26 -3.38 23.95
CA SER A 384 30.47 -3.39 23.14
C SER A 384 30.42 -2.40 21.97
N ILE A 385 29.25 -2.06 21.41
CA ILE A 385 29.16 -1.06 20.34
C ILE A 385 29.31 0.34 20.94
N ARG A 386 30.21 1.13 20.36
CA ARG A 386 30.45 2.53 20.74
C ARG A 386 30.21 3.52 19.60
N ASN A 387 30.34 3.07 18.35
CA ASN A 387 30.18 3.93 17.19
C ASN A 387 29.21 3.27 16.21
N VAL A 388 28.26 4.05 15.68
CA VAL A 388 27.34 3.59 14.64
C VAL A 388 27.49 4.46 13.39
N MET A 389 27.71 3.78 12.28
CA MET A 389 27.88 4.38 10.95
C MET A 389 26.75 3.87 10.07
N ILE A 390 26.16 4.76 9.28
CA ILE A 390 25.06 4.39 8.39
C ILE A 390 25.37 4.90 6.99
N ASP A 391 25.43 3.97 6.03
CA ASP A 391 25.68 4.28 4.62
C ASP A 391 24.37 4.39 3.84
N GLU A 392 24.35 5.35 2.92
CA GLU A 392 23.29 5.64 1.95
C GLU A 392 21.87 5.96 2.46
N PHE A 393 21.57 7.25 2.63
CA PHE A 393 20.24 7.78 2.32
C PHE A 393 20.13 8.05 0.81
N GLN A 394 19.26 7.32 0.11
CA GLN A 394 18.65 7.81 -1.13
C GLN A 394 17.50 8.73 -0.71
N ASP A 395 17.65 10.02 -1.00
CA ASP A 395 16.61 11.01 -0.80
C ASP A 395 15.50 10.70 -1.81
N THR A 396 14.51 9.87 -1.47
CA THR A 396 13.23 9.89 -2.18
C THR A 396 12.48 11.15 -1.74
N ARG A 397 13.04 12.31 -2.06
CA ARG A 397 12.21 13.49 -2.30
C ARG A 397 11.30 13.10 -3.45
N ARG A 398 10.02 13.37 -3.23
CA ARG A 398 8.91 13.21 -4.17
C ARG A 398 9.36 13.30 -5.63
N ASP A 399 9.44 12.17 -6.31
CA ASP A 399 9.21 12.10 -7.73
C ASP A 399 8.19 10.98 -7.96
N GLU A 400 6.95 11.41 -8.10
CA GLU A 400 5.89 10.66 -8.72
C GLU A 400 6.31 10.34 -10.15
N THR A 401 6.99 9.22 -10.39
CA THR A 401 6.90 8.48 -11.66
C THR A 401 7.63 7.15 -11.55
N ASN A 402 6.84 6.06 -11.64
CA ASN A 402 7.23 4.71 -12.05
C ASN A 402 8.67 4.25 -11.78
N ARG A 403 8.86 3.53 -10.67
CA ARG A 403 9.77 2.36 -10.64
C ARG A 403 9.46 1.44 -9.45
N SER A 404 9.19 0.19 -9.80
CA SER A 404 8.98 -0.98 -8.95
C SER A 404 10.21 -1.27 -8.07
N THR A 405 10.29 -0.66 -6.89
CA THR A 405 11.20 -1.12 -5.82
C THR A 405 10.46 -1.06 -4.49
N SER A 406 9.75 -2.15 -4.18
CA SER A 406 9.02 -2.40 -2.93
C SER A 406 9.90 -2.34 -1.67
N GLY A 407 11.23 -2.37 -1.82
CA GLY A 407 12.17 -2.21 -0.71
C GLY A 407 12.28 -0.77 -0.19
N SER A 408 12.15 0.27 -1.02
CA SER A 408 12.59 1.63 -0.65
C SER A 408 11.79 2.33 0.46
N ARG A 409 10.53 1.94 0.71
CA ARG A 409 9.63 2.65 1.66
C ARG A 409 9.53 2.01 3.04
N THR A 410 9.73 0.70 3.15
CA THR A 410 9.79 -0.04 4.43
C THR A 410 10.87 0.50 5.37
N TYR A 411 11.89 1.18 4.82
CA TYR A 411 13.00 1.71 5.59
C TYR A 411 12.82 3.14 6.11
N ARG A 412 11.72 3.82 5.78
CA ARG A 412 11.44 5.18 6.31
C ARG A 412 11.10 5.15 7.82
N GLY A 413 10.43 4.09 8.28
CA GLY A 413 10.08 3.89 9.70
C GLY A 413 11.32 3.75 10.58
N TYR A 414 12.24 2.85 10.20
CA TYR A 414 13.51 2.63 10.89
C TYR A 414 14.32 3.89 11.19
N TRP A 415 14.17 4.98 10.42
CA TRP A 415 14.92 6.21 10.61
C TRP A 415 14.30 7.22 11.56
N SER A 416 12.97 7.30 11.67
CA SER A 416 12.31 8.18 12.64
C SER A 416 12.56 7.77 14.10
N LEU A 417 13.21 6.63 14.31
CA LEU A 417 13.66 6.09 15.58
C LEU A 417 15.06 6.60 15.99
N TRP A 418 15.82 7.17 15.06
CA TRP A 418 17.25 7.55 15.21
C TRP A 418 17.52 9.01 14.79
N SER A 419 16.48 9.74 14.41
CA SER A 419 16.47 11.20 14.18
C SER A 419 15.74 11.87 15.33
#